data_AF-A0A0R2A5R3-F1
#
_entry.id   AF-A0A0R2A5R3-F1
#
_cell.length_a   1.000
_cell.length_b   1.000
_cell.length_c   1.000
_cell.angle_alpha   90.00
_cell.angle_beta   90.00
_cell.angle_gamma   90.00
#
_symmetry.space_group_name_H-M   'P 1'
#
loop_
_entity.id
_entity.type
_entity.pdbx_description
1 polymer ?
#
loop_
_entity_poly.entity_id
_entity_poly.type
_entity_poly.pdbx_seq_one_letter_code
_entity_poly.pdbx_strand_id
1 'polypeptide(L)'
;MVFKKTNNQYQHCQIVNQLNLLNLIRSLDPEFQTKLPSVAINCTQSQFTNVVISDALINLQHQIYPRNLRIEITLGKSLKQINLLIAQAENYRQHGIQVSLDAVDQITNFDVVAPFILQTREIKFGLNGRNTDRQLLQFWQTAARRNRKRFIVYNVETDDDIDLLDDLDIALRQGNYYSEADKLITEQSA
;
A
#
# COMPACT_ATOMS: atom_id res chain seq x y z
N MET A 1 4.28 -4.80 -6.90
CA MET A 1 5.47 -5.16 -7.71
C MET A 1 4.98 -5.91 -8.93
N VAL A 2 5.35 -5.50 -10.15
CA VAL A 2 4.74 -6.05 -11.38
C VAL A 2 5.77 -6.90 -12.12
N PHE A 3 5.48 -8.19 -12.22
CA PHE A 3 6.31 -9.14 -12.93
C PHE A 3 5.76 -9.37 -14.33
N LYS A 4 6.62 -9.28 -15.35
CA LYS A 4 6.30 -9.77 -16.70
C LYS A 4 6.95 -11.15 -16.87
N LYS A 5 6.13 -12.16 -17.12
CA LYS A 5 6.63 -13.52 -17.43
C LYS A 5 7.02 -13.57 -18.90
N THR A 6 8.32 -13.70 -19.16
CA THR A 6 8.86 -14.05 -20.48
C THR A 6 9.91 -15.13 -20.27
N ASN A 7 9.83 -16.24 -20.99
CA ASN A 7 10.78 -17.37 -20.94
C ASN A 7 11.01 -17.98 -19.53
N ASN A 8 9.96 -18.12 -18.72
CA ASN A 8 10.03 -18.72 -17.38
C ASN A 8 11.01 -18.05 -16.40
N GLN A 9 11.45 -16.82 -16.69
CA GLN A 9 12.29 -16.03 -15.80
C GLN A 9 11.62 -14.69 -15.48
N TYR A 10 11.62 -14.34 -14.20
CA TYR A 10 11.14 -13.06 -13.70
C TYR A 10 12.17 -11.98 -14.02
N GLN A 11 11.87 -11.10 -14.98
CA GLN A 11 12.75 -9.98 -15.30
C GLN A 11 12.34 -8.72 -14.52
N HIS A 12 13.33 -8.08 -13.91
CA HIS A 12 13.19 -6.81 -13.17
C HIS A 12 12.90 -5.67 -14.17
N CYS A 13 11.66 -5.17 -14.21
CA CYS A 13 11.31 -4.07 -15.12
C CYS A 13 11.79 -2.75 -14.53
N GLN A 14 12.89 -2.21 -15.08
CA GLN A 14 13.55 -1.01 -14.55
C GLN A 14 12.80 0.31 -14.83
N ILE A 15 11.72 0.32 -15.64
CA ILE A 15 10.93 1.53 -15.91
C ILE A 15 9.44 1.17 -16.02
N VAL A 16 8.65 1.54 -14.99
CA VAL A 16 7.20 1.56 -15.08
C VAL A 16 6.81 2.85 -15.82
N ASN A 17 6.43 2.74 -17.10
CA ASN A 17 5.81 3.82 -17.85
C ASN A 17 4.30 3.57 -17.99
N GLN A 18 3.53 4.58 -18.41
CA GLN A 18 2.08 4.52 -18.56
C GLN A 18 1.60 3.27 -19.30
N LEU A 19 2.28 2.94 -20.40
CA LEU A 19 1.90 1.83 -21.27
C LEU A 19 2.10 0.47 -20.58
N ASN A 20 3.22 0.30 -19.86
CA ASN A 20 3.50 -0.93 -19.11
C ASN A 20 2.47 -1.14 -17.99
N LEU A 21 2.08 -0.07 -17.30
CA LEU A 21 1.11 -0.15 -16.22
C LEU A 21 -0.31 -0.44 -16.74
N LEU A 22 -0.71 0.22 -17.84
CA LEU A 22 -1.97 -0.06 -18.51
C LEU A 22 -2.04 -1.49 -19.05
N ASN A 23 -0.94 -1.99 -19.64
CA ASN A 23 -0.87 -3.35 -20.14
C ASN A 23 -0.96 -4.38 -19.02
N LEU A 24 -0.35 -4.12 -17.85
CA LEU A 24 -0.57 -4.97 -16.68
C LEU A 24 -2.05 -5.03 -16.33
N ILE A 25 -2.69 -3.87 -16.16
CA ILE A 25 -4.09 -3.80 -15.71
C ILE A 25 -5.02 -4.47 -16.73
N ARG A 26 -4.77 -4.27 -18.03
CA ARG A 26 -5.50 -4.95 -19.11
C ARG A 26 -5.23 -6.45 -19.18
N SER A 27 -4.05 -6.90 -18.73
CA SER A 27 -3.70 -8.32 -18.66
C SER A 27 -4.34 -9.04 -17.47
N LEU A 28 -4.94 -8.32 -16.52
CA LEU A 28 -5.73 -8.94 -15.45
C LEU A 28 -7.00 -9.55 -16.05
N ASP A 29 -7.33 -10.77 -15.62
CA ASP A 29 -8.50 -11.52 -16.07
C ASP A 29 -9.79 -10.67 -15.99
N PRO A 30 -10.65 -10.64 -17.02
CA PRO A 30 -11.93 -9.92 -17.00
C PRO A 30 -12.80 -10.20 -15.76
N GLU A 31 -12.79 -11.43 -15.23
CA GLU A 31 -13.49 -11.74 -13.99
C GLU A 31 -12.89 -10.99 -12.79
N PHE A 32 -11.56 -10.91 -12.72
CA PHE A 32 -10.84 -10.12 -11.71
C PHE A 32 -11.13 -8.62 -11.84
N GLN A 33 -11.32 -8.12 -13.05
CA GLN A 33 -11.64 -6.70 -13.26
C GLN A 33 -12.98 -6.33 -12.60
N THR A 34 -14.00 -7.19 -12.67
CA THR A 34 -15.32 -6.90 -12.08
C THR A 34 -15.36 -6.98 -10.55
N LYS A 35 -14.47 -7.77 -9.94
CA LYS A 35 -14.45 -8.04 -8.48
C LYS A 35 -13.51 -7.13 -7.69
N LEU A 36 -12.59 -6.42 -8.33
CA LEU A 36 -11.60 -5.58 -7.64
C LEU A 36 -12.07 -4.12 -7.51
N PRO A 37 -12.49 -3.65 -6.32
CA PRO A 37 -12.91 -2.26 -6.12
C PRO A 37 -11.72 -1.28 -6.14
N SER A 38 -10.50 -1.79 -5.97
CA SER A 38 -9.27 -0.99 -6.01
C SER A 38 -8.06 -1.78 -6.49
N VAL A 39 -7.11 -1.08 -7.10
CA VAL A 39 -5.78 -1.60 -7.47
C VAL A 39 -4.72 -0.80 -6.70
N ALA A 40 -3.77 -1.47 -6.06
CA ALA A 40 -2.68 -0.83 -5.33
C ALA A 40 -1.34 -1.00 -6.07
N ILE A 41 -0.55 0.08 -6.13
CA ILE A 41 0.78 0.10 -6.75
C ILE A 41 1.76 0.68 -5.75
N ASN A 42 2.91 0.03 -5.60
CA ASN A 42 4.01 0.54 -4.79
C ASN A 42 4.86 1.52 -5.61
N CYS A 43 5.18 2.68 -5.05
CA CYS A 43 6.05 3.68 -5.65
C CYS A 43 7.16 4.09 -4.68
N THR A 44 8.38 4.25 -5.22
CA THR A 44 9.44 4.98 -4.49
C THR A 44 9.09 6.46 -4.39
N GLN A 45 9.73 7.19 -3.47
CA GLN A 45 9.58 8.65 -3.39
C GLN A 45 9.90 9.36 -4.71
N SER A 46 10.94 8.91 -5.42
CA SER A 46 11.33 9.50 -6.72
C SER A 46 10.32 9.22 -7.82
N GLN A 47 9.67 8.06 -7.81
CA GLN A 47 8.59 7.75 -8.75
C GLN A 47 7.32 8.53 -8.42
N PHE A 48 7.03 8.67 -7.12
CA PHE A 48 5.84 9.36 -6.62
C PHE A 48 5.81 10.83 -7.08
N THR A 49 6.96 11.53 -7.05
CA THR A 49 7.09 12.95 -7.42
C THR A 49 7.51 13.18 -8.87
N ASN A 50 7.70 12.13 -9.65
CA ASN A 50 8.05 12.27 -11.06
C ASN A 50 6.82 12.66 -11.88
N VAL A 51 6.89 13.77 -12.61
CA VAL A 51 5.77 14.30 -13.39
C VAL A 51 5.25 13.31 -14.44
N VAL A 52 6.14 12.62 -15.16
CA VAL A 52 5.75 11.66 -16.21
C VAL A 52 5.02 10.45 -15.61
N ILE A 53 5.44 9.99 -14.44
CA ILE A 53 4.78 8.90 -13.72
C ILE A 53 3.45 9.37 -13.14
N SER A 54 3.42 10.57 -12.55
CA SER A 54 2.20 11.18 -12.01
C SER A 54 1.11 11.28 -13.09
N ASP A 55 1.45 11.84 -14.26
CA ASP A 55 0.52 11.98 -15.39
C ASP A 55 0.01 10.61 -15.87
N ALA A 56 0.91 9.62 -15.93
CA ALA A 56 0.55 8.26 -16.28
C ALA A 56 -0.46 7.63 -15.30
N LEU A 57 -0.26 7.83 -14.00
CA LEU A 57 -1.13 7.31 -12.94
C LEU A 57 -2.48 8.02 -12.92
N ILE A 58 -2.51 9.35 -13.11
CA ILE A 58 -3.74 10.14 -13.22
C ILE A 58 -4.56 9.69 -14.43
N ASN A 59 -3.93 9.56 -15.59
CA ASN A 59 -4.58 9.05 -16.80
C ASN A 59 -5.13 7.63 -16.59
N LEU A 60 -4.40 6.78 -15.89
CA LEU A 60 -4.87 5.45 -15.53
C LEU A 60 -6.11 5.51 -14.62
N GLN A 61 -6.11 6.32 -13.58
CA GLN A 61 -7.26 6.46 -12.67
C GLN A 61 -8.54 6.85 -13.43
N HIS A 62 -8.44 7.77 -14.39
CA HIS A 62 -9.58 8.13 -15.23
C HIS A 62 -10.09 6.96 -16.09
N GLN A 63 -9.19 6.09 -16.56
CA GLN A 63 -9.57 4.93 -17.39
C GLN A 63 -10.19 3.78 -16.60
N ILE A 64 -9.82 3.61 -15.33
CA ILE A 64 -10.31 2.50 -14.50
C ILE A 64 -11.54 2.85 -13.67
N TYR A 65 -11.99 4.11 -13.68
CA TYR A 65 -13.20 4.55 -12.99
C TYR A 65 -14.40 3.63 -13.33
N PRO A 66 -15.23 3.23 -12.35
CA PRO A 66 -15.31 3.70 -10.95
C PRO A 66 -14.36 3.02 -9.95
N ARG A 67 -13.37 2.23 -10.41
CA ARG A 67 -12.39 1.60 -9.51
C ARG A 67 -11.39 2.61 -8.99
N ASN A 68 -10.87 2.36 -7.78
CA ASN A 68 -9.87 3.23 -7.14
C ASN A 68 -8.45 2.75 -7.42
N LEU A 69 -7.59 3.64 -7.88
CA LEU A 69 -6.16 3.45 -7.86
C LEU A 69 -5.62 3.89 -6.50
N ARG A 70 -4.77 3.06 -5.90
CA ARG A 70 -4.04 3.37 -4.68
C ARG A 70 -2.55 3.35 -4.92
N ILE A 71 -1.86 4.38 -4.47
CA ILE A 71 -0.40 4.44 -4.47
C ILE A 71 0.08 4.20 -3.04
N GLU A 72 0.87 3.15 -2.84
CA GLU A 72 1.57 2.86 -1.60
C GLU A 72 2.98 3.48 -1.68
N ILE A 73 3.34 4.28 -0.69
CA ILE A 73 4.64 4.95 -0.62
C ILE A 73 5.28 4.76 0.76
N THR A 74 6.52 4.28 0.77
CA THR A 74 7.37 4.31 1.95
C THR A 74 8.13 5.62 1.99
N LEU A 75 8.10 6.31 3.13
CA LEU A 75 8.96 7.47 3.33
C LEU A 75 10.37 6.99 3.67
N GLY A 76 11.35 7.37 2.86
CA GLY A 76 12.76 7.14 3.17
C GLY A 76 13.22 7.96 4.39
N LYS A 77 14.43 7.66 4.87
CA LYS A 77 15.04 8.33 6.05
C LYS A 77 15.20 9.85 5.88
N SER A 78 15.21 10.36 4.65
CA SER A 78 15.33 11.79 4.36
C SER A 78 13.96 12.38 4.07
N LEU A 79 13.52 13.30 4.93
CA LEU A 79 12.27 14.06 4.75
C LEU A 79 12.51 15.45 4.15
N LYS A 80 13.69 15.69 3.54
CA LYS A 80 14.07 16.98 2.93
C LYS A 80 13.08 17.49 1.87
N GLN A 81 12.31 16.59 1.26
CA GLN A 81 11.33 16.91 0.21
C GLN A 81 9.87 16.70 0.67
N ILE A 82 9.60 16.73 1.97
CA ILE A 82 8.26 16.44 2.49
C ILE A 82 7.18 17.37 1.91
N ASN A 83 7.48 18.65 1.69
CA ASN A 83 6.54 19.60 1.07
C ASN A 83 6.17 19.21 -0.36
N LEU A 84 7.13 18.70 -1.15
CA LEU A 84 6.88 18.21 -2.50
C LEU A 84 6.00 16.95 -2.47
N LEU A 85 6.27 16.04 -1.52
CA LEU A 85 5.46 14.83 -1.32
C LEU A 85 4.02 15.20 -0.93
N ILE A 86 3.82 16.18 -0.04
CA ILE A 86 2.50 16.67 0.35
C ILE A 86 1.74 17.24 -0.85
N ALA A 87 2.39 18.13 -1.62
CA ALA A 87 1.77 18.74 -2.80
C ALA A 87 1.38 17.68 -3.85
N GLN A 88 2.24 16.68 -4.05
CA GLN A 88 1.98 15.60 -4.99
C GLN A 88 0.88 14.63 -4.49
N ALA A 89 0.82 14.34 -3.19
CA ALA A 89 -0.27 13.55 -2.61
C ALA A 89 -1.62 14.27 -2.76
N GLU A 90 -1.65 15.58 -2.54
CA GLU A 90 -2.83 16.40 -2.79
C GLU A 90 -3.25 16.37 -4.27
N ASN A 91 -2.29 16.48 -5.20
CA ASN A 91 -2.56 16.35 -6.64
C ASN A 91 -3.19 14.99 -7.00
N TYR A 92 -2.66 13.89 -6.47
CA TYR A 92 -3.24 12.57 -6.65
C TYR A 92 -4.68 12.48 -6.09
N ARG A 93 -4.90 13.01 -4.88
CA ARG A 93 -6.20 13.01 -4.22
C ARG A 93 -7.25 13.78 -5.04
N GLN A 94 -6.88 14.92 -5.62
CA GLN A 94 -7.76 15.73 -6.48
C GLN A 94 -8.21 14.97 -7.74
N HIS A 95 -7.42 14.01 -8.21
CA HIS A 95 -7.74 13.16 -9.36
C HIS A 95 -8.37 11.81 -8.97
N GLY A 96 -8.79 11.64 -7.71
CA GLY A 96 -9.45 10.42 -7.23
C GLY A 96 -8.51 9.26 -6.91
N ILE A 97 -7.19 9.49 -6.93
CA ILE A 97 -6.19 8.49 -6.53
C ILE A 97 -6.03 8.53 -5.01
N GLN A 98 -6.01 7.35 -4.39
CA GLN A 98 -5.78 7.21 -2.95
C GLN A 98 -4.29 7.03 -2.66
N VAL A 99 -3.78 7.68 -1.62
CA VAL A 99 -2.41 7.47 -1.14
C VAL A 99 -2.43 6.64 0.15
N SER A 100 -1.56 5.65 0.24
CA SER A 100 -1.29 4.86 1.45
C SER A 100 0.15 5.08 1.89
N LEU A 101 0.34 5.49 3.14
CA LEU A 101 1.66 5.62 3.73
C LEU A 101 2.10 4.26 4.28
N ASP A 102 3.16 3.70 3.71
CA ASP A 102 3.68 2.39 4.07
C ASP A 102 4.88 2.46 5.04
N ALA A 103 5.08 1.38 5.79
CA ALA A 103 6.15 1.20 6.77
C ALA A 103 6.29 2.34 7.80
N VAL A 104 5.17 2.73 8.45
CA VAL A 104 5.20 3.80 9.46
C VAL A 104 5.95 3.46 10.73
N ASP A 105 6.18 2.18 10.98
CA ASP A 105 7.09 1.65 12.01
C ASP A 105 8.52 2.19 11.87
N GLN A 106 8.92 2.62 10.67
CA GLN A 106 10.26 3.16 10.39
C GLN A 106 10.37 4.69 10.54
N ILE A 107 9.25 5.38 10.81
CA ILE A 107 9.22 6.84 10.91
C ILE A 107 9.68 7.27 12.30
N THR A 108 10.73 8.08 12.35
CA THR A 108 11.34 8.55 13.61
C THR A 108 10.84 9.92 14.07
N ASN A 109 10.18 10.68 13.21
CA ASN A 109 9.66 12.02 13.55
C ASN A 109 8.23 12.19 13.01
N PHE A 110 7.26 12.05 13.91
CA PHE A 110 5.84 12.16 13.58
C PHE A 110 5.46 13.56 13.11
N ASP A 111 5.96 14.61 13.77
CA ASP A 111 5.56 16.00 13.48
C ASP A 111 5.89 16.41 12.05
N VAL A 112 7.00 15.90 11.50
CA VAL A 112 7.39 16.14 10.11
C VAL A 112 6.43 15.44 9.14
N VAL A 113 5.94 14.25 9.47
CA VAL A 113 5.11 13.44 8.58
C VAL A 113 3.60 13.71 8.76
N ALA A 114 3.19 14.29 9.90
CA ALA A 114 1.79 14.57 10.21
C ALA A 114 1.05 15.35 9.10
N PRO A 115 1.63 16.39 8.46
CA PRO A 115 0.97 17.07 7.34
C PRO A 115 0.78 16.17 6.11
N PHE A 116 1.71 15.22 5.86
CA PHE A 116 1.59 14.25 4.78
C PHE A 116 0.48 13.22 5.07
N ILE A 117 0.36 12.76 6.31
CA ILE A 117 -0.73 11.86 6.75
C ILE A 117 -2.10 12.45 6.44
N LEU A 118 -2.29 13.77 6.58
CA LEU A 118 -3.56 14.40 6.24
C LEU A 118 -3.97 14.15 4.79
N GLN A 119 -3.02 13.99 3.87
CA GLN A 119 -3.24 13.72 2.45
C GLN A 119 -3.43 12.24 2.12
N THR A 120 -3.20 11.32 3.07
CA THR A 120 -3.35 9.88 2.82
C THR A 120 -4.76 9.39 3.15
N ARG A 121 -5.14 8.25 2.57
CA ARG A 121 -6.36 7.51 2.92
C ARG A 121 -6.08 6.44 3.98
N GLU A 122 -4.88 5.86 3.91
CA GLU A 122 -4.48 4.69 4.69
C GLU A 122 -3.07 4.87 5.24
N ILE A 123 -2.80 4.19 6.35
CA ILE A 123 -1.50 4.08 6.98
C ILE A 123 -1.26 2.59 7.25
N LYS A 124 -0.07 2.10 6.91
CA LYS A 124 0.33 0.69 7.06
C LYS A 124 1.52 0.56 8.03
N PHE A 125 1.39 -0.38 8.96
CA PHE A 125 2.41 -0.71 9.96
C PHE A 125 2.88 -2.16 9.76
N GLY A 126 4.20 -2.37 9.67
CA GLY A 126 4.77 -3.70 9.49
C GLY A 126 5.05 -4.40 10.81
N LEU A 127 4.58 -5.64 10.97
CA LEU A 127 5.00 -6.49 12.08
C LEU A 127 6.41 -7.05 11.86
N ASN A 128 7.07 -7.36 12.97
CA ASN A 128 8.36 -8.02 13.03
C ASN A 128 8.33 -9.20 14.03
N GLY A 129 7.22 -9.93 14.05
CA GLY A 129 6.93 -11.01 15.00
C GLY A 129 7.11 -10.57 16.46
N ARG A 130 7.85 -11.36 17.23
CA ARG A 130 8.14 -11.10 18.66
C ARG A 130 8.90 -9.79 18.93
N ASN A 131 9.54 -9.21 17.92
CA ASN A 131 10.24 -7.93 18.04
C ASN A 131 9.34 -6.71 17.74
N THR A 132 8.05 -6.94 17.49
CA THR A 132 7.09 -5.85 17.27
C THR A 132 7.00 -4.97 18.50
N ASP A 133 7.27 -3.67 18.34
CA ASP A 133 7.04 -2.68 19.39
C ASP A 133 5.54 -2.41 19.53
N ARG A 134 4.93 -3.02 20.55
CA ARG A 134 3.49 -2.87 20.86
C ARG A 134 3.11 -1.42 21.16
N GLN A 135 3.99 -0.64 21.79
CA GLN A 135 3.69 0.77 22.10
C GLN A 135 3.68 1.61 20.82
N LEU A 136 4.65 1.38 19.93
CA LEU A 136 4.70 2.06 18.63
C LEU A 136 3.50 1.67 17.75
N LEU A 137 3.09 0.40 17.76
CA LEU A 137 1.88 -0.06 17.08
C LEU A 137 0.62 0.67 17.58
N GLN A 138 0.43 0.75 18.91
CA GLN A 138 -0.70 1.46 19.53
C GLN A 138 -0.67 2.97 19.25
N PHE A 139 0.52 3.56 19.23
CA PHE A 139 0.71 4.96 18.84
C PHE A 139 0.17 5.20 17.43
N TRP A 140 0.58 4.38 16.45
CA TRP A 140 0.16 4.52 15.07
C TRP A 140 -1.32 4.19 14.85
N GLN A 141 -1.87 3.21 15.57
CA GLN A 141 -3.31 2.94 15.59
C GLN A 141 -4.09 4.18 16.08
N THR A 142 -3.64 4.79 17.17
CA THR A 142 -4.26 6.00 17.73
C THR A 142 -4.14 7.19 16.77
N ALA A 143 -2.97 7.38 16.15
CA ALA A 143 -2.73 8.43 15.16
C ALA A 143 -3.64 8.26 13.93
N ALA A 144 -3.78 7.04 13.41
CA ALA A 144 -4.67 6.74 12.30
C ALA A 144 -6.14 7.03 12.66
N ARG A 145 -6.60 6.60 13.84
CA ARG A 145 -7.97 6.85 14.32
C ARG A 145 -8.26 8.36 14.45
N ARG A 146 -7.35 9.12 15.07
CA ARG A 146 -7.47 10.57 15.23
C ARG A 146 -7.57 11.29 13.88
N ASN A 147 -6.82 10.82 12.89
CA ASN A 147 -6.80 11.38 11.54
C ASN A 147 -7.83 10.75 10.58
N ARG A 148 -8.73 9.88 11.07
CA ARG A 148 -9.75 9.16 10.28
C ARG A 148 -9.17 8.38 9.09
N LYS A 149 -7.98 7.79 9.29
CA LYS A 149 -7.28 6.96 8.29
C LYS A 149 -7.61 5.50 8.52
N ARG A 150 -7.63 4.71 7.46
CA ARG A 150 -7.61 3.25 7.61
C ARG A 150 -6.24 2.85 8.16
N PHE A 151 -6.25 2.11 9.25
CA PHE A 151 -5.04 1.55 9.82
C PHE A 151 -4.95 0.09 9.41
N ILE A 152 -3.87 -0.28 8.72
CA ILE A 152 -3.65 -1.64 8.22
C ILE A 152 -2.35 -2.14 8.85
N VAL A 153 -2.38 -3.35 9.38
CA VAL A 153 -1.17 -4.04 9.80
C VAL A 153 -0.79 -5.08 8.75
N TYR A 154 0.47 -5.12 8.35
CA TYR A 154 0.98 -6.08 7.37
C TYR A 154 2.14 -6.92 7.93
N ASN A 155 2.53 -7.96 7.19
CA ASN A 155 3.46 -9.01 7.64
C ASN A 155 2.94 -9.84 8.82
N VAL A 156 1.64 -10.14 8.83
CA VAL A 156 1.07 -11.11 9.78
C VAL A 156 1.46 -12.52 9.35
N GLU A 157 2.20 -13.24 10.20
CA GLU A 157 2.78 -14.54 9.87
C GLU A 157 2.42 -15.64 10.86
N THR A 158 2.09 -15.30 12.12
CA THR A 158 1.96 -16.27 13.21
C THR A 158 0.68 -16.08 14.03
N ASP A 159 0.27 -17.10 14.79
CA ASP A 159 -0.83 -16.98 15.75
C ASP A 159 -0.51 -15.94 16.85
N ASP A 160 0.75 -15.83 17.28
CA ASP A 160 1.21 -14.78 18.21
C ASP A 160 0.90 -13.37 17.65
N ASP A 161 1.01 -13.17 16.33
CA ASP A 161 0.63 -11.90 15.67
C ASP A 161 -0.89 -11.70 15.67
N ILE A 162 -1.68 -12.77 15.48
CA ILE A 162 -3.14 -12.70 15.51
C ILE A 162 -3.62 -12.29 16.90
N ASP A 163 -3.14 -12.97 17.94
CA ASP A 163 -3.49 -12.69 19.33
C ASP A 163 -3.17 -11.23 19.68
N LEU A 164 -2.00 -10.74 19.29
CA LEU A 164 -1.61 -9.33 19.47
C LEU A 164 -2.58 -8.36 18.77
N LEU A 165 -3.03 -8.68 17.55
CA LEU A 165 -3.90 -7.81 16.77
C LEU A 165 -5.37 -7.87 17.21
N ASP A 166 -5.82 -9.01 17.71
CA ASP A 166 -7.14 -9.19 18.34
C ASP A 166 -7.21 -8.43 19.66
N ASP A 167 -6.19 -8.55 20.51
CA ASP A 167 -6.00 -7.80 21.75
C ASP A 167 -6.14 -6.28 21.56
N LEU A 168 -5.71 -5.79 20.39
CA LEU A 168 -5.70 -4.37 20.05
C LEU A 168 -6.91 -3.95 19.21
N ASP A 169 -7.84 -4.85 18.88
CA ASP A 169 -9.00 -4.59 18.02
C ASP A 169 -8.60 -3.99 16.65
N ILE A 170 -7.53 -4.53 16.04
CA ILE A 170 -7.05 -4.10 14.73
C ILE A 170 -7.69 -4.98 13.66
N ALA A 171 -8.70 -4.49 12.95
CA ALA A 171 -9.45 -5.31 12.00
C ALA A 171 -8.78 -5.51 10.62
N LEU A 172 -8.00 -4.53 10.12
CA LEU A 172 -7.44 -4.59 8.78
C LEU A 172 -6.02 -5.17 8.82
N ARG A 173 -5.87 -6.36 8.24
CA ARG A 173 -4.65 -7.18 8.34
C ARG A 173 -4.24 -7.71 6.97
N GLN A 174 -2.95 -7.87 6.76
CA GLN A 174 -2.36 -8.45 5.54
C GLN A 174 -1.15 -9.30 5.92
N GLY A 175 -0.96 -10.44 5.28
CA GLY A 175 0.21 -11.29 5.55
C GLY A 175 0.04 -12.70 5.04
N ASN A 176 1.13 -13.46 5.08
CA ASN A 176 1.16 -14.84 4.57
C ASN A 176 0.20 -15.75 5.34
N TYR A 177 -0.05 -15.45 6.62
CA TYR A 177 -1.02 -16.15 7.48
C TYR A 177 -2.38 -16.37 6.78
N TYR A 178 -2.89 -15.33 6.12
CA TYR A 178 -4.18 -15.39 5.43
C TYR A 178 -4.10 -16.04 4.05
N SER A 179 -2.94 -15.99 3.39
CA SER A 179 -2.77 -16.61 2.07
C SER A 179 -2.54 -18.13 2.14
N GLU A 180 -2.04 -18.63 3.27
CA GLU A 180 -1.88 -20.07 3.51
C GLU A 180 -3.15 -20.72 4.07
N ALA A 181 -3.96 -19.98 4.84
CA ALA A 181 -5.28 -20.44 5.27
C ALA A 181 -6.20 -20.79 4.08
N ASP A 182 -6.10 -20.05 2.97
CA ASP A 182 -6.79 -20.37 1.71
C ASP A 182 -6.30 -21.66 1.03
N LYS A 183 -5.10 -22.17 1.35
CA LYS A 183 -4.62 -23.47 0.83
C LYS A 183 -5.11 -24.66 1.66
N LEU A 184 -5.29 -24.50 2.96
CA LEU A 184 -5.74 -25.58 3.85
C LEU A 184 -7.22 -25.96 3.64
N ILE A 185 -8.03 -25.06 3.07
CA ILE A 185 -9.43 -25.35 2.70
C ILE A 185 -9.49 -26.22 1.44
N THR A 186 -8.49 -26.16 0.56
CA THR A 186 -8.47 -26.93 -0.71
C THR A 186 -7.92 -28.35 -0.54
N GLU A 187 -7.14 -28.64 0.51
CA GLU A 187 -6.57 -29.98 0.74
C GLU A 187 -7.45 -30.91 1.59
N GLN A 188 -8.53 -30.43 2.20
CA GLN A 188 -9.52 -31.28 2.88
C GLN A 188 -10.71 -31.71 1.98
N SER A 189 -10.65 -31.39 0.68
CA SER A 189 -11.70 -31.74 -0.30
C SER A 189 -11.20 -32.60 -1.47
N ALA A 190 -10.06 -33.29 -1.33
CA ALA A 190 -9.51 -34.21 -2.33
C ALA A 190 -9.62 -35.67 -1.90
#